data_AF-A0A7X0G5M7-F1
#
_entry.id   AF-A0A7X0G5M7-F1
#
_cell.length_a   1.000
_cell.length_b   1.000
_cell.length_c   1.000
_cell.angle_alpha   90.00
_cell.angle_beta   90.00
_cell.angle_gamma   90.00
#
_symmetry.space_group_name_H-M   'P 1'
#
loop_
_entity.id
_entity.type
_entity.pdbx_description
1 polymer ?
#
loop_
_entity_poly.entity_id
_entity_poly.type
_entity_poly.pdbx_seq_one_letter_code
_entity_poly.pdbx_strand_id
1 'polypeptide(L)'
;MQQRQGRLRERLETIRGRAAKSSTWRTSTQVLFRLVNKDGFVPVRTRLSREDLAFLAGAREEVIAFADLTLRLVDLHRPQEAGGITSDPDRPIRRCRACMSRWPCPTYRTITEALDP
;
A
#
# COMPACT_ATOMS: atom_id res chain seq x y z
N MET A 1 2.83 22.50 -11.60
CA MET A 1 3.30 21.36 -10.77
C MET A 1 2.77 21.42 -9.34
N GLN A 2 2.91 22.54 -8.62
CA GLN A 2 2.44 22.67 -7.22
C GLN A 2 0.94 22.37 -7.01
N GLN A 3 0.05 22.86 -7.90
CA GLN A 3 -1.38 22.55 -7.83
C GLN A 3 -1.69 21.05 -7.97
N ARG A 4 -0.91 20.30 -8.77
CA ARG A 4 -1.09 18.84 -8.93
C ARG A 4 -0.63 18.11 -7.67
N GLN A 5 0.48 18.53 -7.08
CA GLN A 5 0.98 17.98 -5.82
C GLN A 5 0.01 18.24 -4.65
N GLY A 6 -0.57 19.44 -4.57
CA GLY A 6 -1.58 19.79 -3.58
C GLY A 6 -2.81 18.89 -3.66
N ARG A 7 -3.37 18.71 -4.87
CA ARG A 7 -4.53 17.82 -5.10
C ARG A 7 -4.24 16.37 -4.75
N LEU A 8 -3.05 15.85 -5.07
CA LEU A 8 -2.66 14.50 -4.69
C LEU A 8 -2.60 14.35 -3.16
N ARG A 9 -1.95 15.30 -2.48
CA ARG A 9 -1.82 15.27 -1.02
C ARG A 9 -3.19 15.34 -0.34
N GLU A 10 -4.05 16.25 -0.76
CA GLU A 10 -5.43 16.37 -0.26
C GLU A 10 -6.22 15.07 -0.44
N ARG A 11 -6.10 14.44 -1.62
CA ARG A 11 -6.76 13.15 -1.87
C ARG A 11 -6.26 12.07 -0.91
N LEU A 12 -4.94 11.97 -0.70
CA LEU A 12 -4.35 10.98 0.21
C LEU A 12 -4.79 11.21 1.67
N GLU A 13 -4.83 12.47 2.13
CA GLU A 13 -5.32 12.79 3.47
C GLU A 13 -6.81 12.53 3.63
N THR A 14 -7.61 12.72 2.57
CA THR A 14 -9.03 12.36 2.57
C THR A 14 -9.22 10.86 2.73
N ILE A 15 -8.48 10.05 1.97
CA ILE A 15 -8.53 8.58 2.06
C ILE A 15 -8.14 8.12 3.47
N ARG A 16 -6.99 8.62 3.95
CA ARG A 16 -6.49 8.34 5.30
C ARG A 16 -7.50 8.75 6.38
N GLY A 17 -8.11 9.93 6.25
CA GLY A 17 -9.09 10.46 7.19
C GLY A 17 -10.37 9.62 7.24
N ARG A 18 -10.84 9.11 6.11
CA ARG A 18 -12.01 8.21 6.06
C ARG A 18 -11.69 6.86 6.71
N ALA A 19 -10.56 6.26 6.34
CA ALA A 19 -10.12 4.98 6.91
C ALA A 19 -9.95 5.08 8.44
N ALA A 20 -9.31 6.13 8.93
CA ALA A 20 -9.06 6.34 10.37
C ALA A 20 -10.34 6.57 11.19
N LYS A 21 -11.41 7.11 10.58
CA LYS A 21 -12.69 7.37 11.25
C LYS A 21 -13.68 6.21 11.15
N SER A 22 -13.49 5.30 10.20
CA SER A 22 -14.31 4.11 10.07
C SER A 22 -14.08 3.14 11.22
N SER A 23 -15.14 2.42 11.60
CA SER A 23 -15.09 1.37 12.60
C SER A 23 -14.16 0.24 12.14
N THR A 24 -13.41 -0.36 13.06
CA THR A 24 -12.64 -1.57 12.75
C THR A 24 -13.54 -2.80 12.73
N TRP A 25 -13.41 -3.60 11.67
CA TRP A 25 -14.18 -4.84 11.50
C TRP A 25 -13.41 -6.10 11.87
N ARG A 26 -12.15 -5.99 12.30
CA ARG A 26 -11.24 -7.13 12.48
C ARG A 26 -11.84 -8.27 13.31
N THR A 27 -12.33 -7.98 14.51
CA THR A 27 -12.94 -8.99 15.39
C THR A 27 -14.22 -9.58 14.77
N SER A 28 -15.10 -8.72 14.23
CA SER A 28 -16.34 -9.15 13.58
C SER A 28 -16.08 -10.06 12.38
N THR A 29 -15.08 -9.73 11.55
CA THR A 29 -14.74 -10.53 10.36
C THR A 29 -14.24 -11.92 10.72
N GLN A 30 -13.52 -12.10 11.83
CA GLN A 30 -13.09 -13.42 12.29
C GLN A 30 -14.27 -14.32 12.65
N VAL A 31 -15.30 -13.75 13.30
CA VAL A 31 -16.53 -14.48 13.63
C VAL A 31 -17.33 -14.77 12.36
N LEU A 32 -17.54 -13.75 11.52
CA LEU A 32 -18.31 -13.87 10.28
C LEU A 32 -17.71 -14.88 9.30
N PHE A 33 -16.38 -15.00 9.22
CA PHE A 33 -15.71 -15.96 8.34
C PHE A 33 -16.10 -17.41 8.68
N ARG A 34 -16.35 -17.71 9.96
CA ARG A 34 -16.81 -19.04 10.41
C ARG A 34 -18.28 -19.32 10.09
N LEU A 35 -19.04 -18.29 9.73
CA LEU A 35 -20.47 -18.35 9.43
C LEU A 35 -20.76 -18.31 7.93
N VAL A 36 -19.72 -18.34 7.09
CA VAL A 36 -19.86 -18.43 5.63
C VAL A 36 -20.53 -19.76 5.28
N ASN A 37 -21.62 -19.69 4.53
CA ASN A 37 -22.35 -20.88 4.09
C ASN A 37 -21.63 -21.58 2.93
N LYS A 38 -22.16 -22.72 2.51
CA LYS A 38 -21.65 -23.51 1.37
C LYS A 38 -21.61 -22.74 0.04
N ASP A 39 -22.42 -21.69 -0.08
CA ASP A 39 -22.52 -20.85 -1.28
C ASP A 39 -21.53 -19.66 -1.22
N GLY A 40 -20.70 -19.58 -0.17
CA GLY A 40 -19.59 -18.64 -0.07
C GLY A 40 -19.96 -17.26 0.48
N PHE A 41 -21.14 -17.10 1.10
CA PHE A 41 -21.55 -15.81 1.68
C PHE A 41 -22.07 -15.93 3.12
N VAL A 42 -22.06 -14.80 3.83
CA VAL A 42 -22.70 -14.63 5.14
C VAL A 42 -23.53 -13.35 5.11
N PRO A 43 -24.86 -13.41 5.36
CA PRO A 43 -25.68 -12.21 5.45
C PRO A 43 -25.35 -11.45 6.74
N VAL A 44 -24.99 -10.18 6.62
CA VAL A 44 -24.66 -9.32 7.77
C VAL A 44 -25.72 -8.24 7.90
N ARG A 45 -26.42 -8.21 9.04
CA ARG A 45 -27.27 -7.08 9.44
C ARG A 45 -26.55 -6.32 10.55
N THR A 46 -26.06 -5.12 10.26
CA THR A 46 -25.34 -4.29 11.21
C THR A 46 -25.74 -2.82 11.09
N ARG A 47 -25.39 -2.03 12.10
CA ARG A 47 -25.49 -0.56 12.05
C ARG A 47 -24.17 -0.01 11.52
N LEU A 48 -24.25 0.90 10.55
CA LEU A 48 -23.11 1.61 9.97
C LEU A 48 -23.23 3.09 10.29
N SER A 49 -22.13 3.72 10.70
CA SER A 49 -22.03 5.17 10.77
C SER A 49 -21.97 5.80 9.37
N ARG A 50 -22.08 7.12 9.31
CA ARG A 50 -21.87 7.87 8.05
C ARG A 50 -20.44 7.66 7.53
N GLU A 51 -19.48 7.62 8.44
CA GLU A 51 -18.06 7.43 8.17
C GLU A 51 -17.79 6.02 7.63
N ASP A 52 -18.45 5.00 8.18
CA ASP A 52 -18.36 3.62 7.67
C ASP A 52 -18.85 3.55 6.23
N LEU A 53 -20.01 4.15 5.92
CA LEU A 53 -20.55 4.18 4.56
C LEU A 53 -19.62 4.92 3.58
N ALA A 54 -19.07 6.06 4.00
CA ALA A 54 -18.16 6.84 3.17
C ALA A 54 -16.83 6.11 2.90
N PHE A 55 -16.34 5.32 3.87
CA PHE A 55 -15.18 4.47 3.70
C PHE A 55 -15.50 3.28 2.79
N LEU A 56 -16.53 2.50 3.10
CA LEU A 56 -16.90 1.29 2.36
C LEU A 56 -17.19 1.57 0.87
N ALA A 57 -17.77 2.73 0.55
CA ALA A 57 -18.09 3.12 -0.82
C ALA A 57 -16.86 3.30 -1.75
N GLY A 58 -15.66 3.46 -1.20
CA GLY A 58 -14.43 3.63 -1.98
C GLY A 58 -13.26 2.73 -1.57
N ALA A 59 -13.38 2.02 -0.45
CA ALA A 59 -12.27 1.27 0.15
C ALA A 59 -11.67 0.24 -0.82
N ARG A 60 -12.50 -0.46 -1.59
CA ARG A 60 -12.02 -1.49 -2.53
C ARG A 60 -11.15 -0.88 -3.62
N GLU A 61 -11.65 0.14 -4.29
CA GLU A 61 -10.95 0.80 -5.40
C GLU A 61 -9.68 1.50 -4.91
N GLU A 62 -9.72 2.10 -3.72
CA GLU A 62 -8.57 2.76 -3.11
C GLU A 62 -7.48 1.75 -2.72
N VAL A 63 -7.84 0.60 -2.12
CA VAL A 63 -6.88 -0.46 -1.78
C VAL A 63 -6.24 -1.05 -3.04
N ILE A 64 -7.02 -1.31 -4.10
CA ILE A 64 -6.49 -1.79 -5.39
C ILE A 64 -5.52 -0.76 -5.97
N ALA A 65 -5.89 0.51 -6.00
CA ALA A 65 -5.02 1.57 -6.53
C ALA A 65 -3.70 1.69 -5.75
N PHE A 66 -3.73 1.54 -4.42
CA PHE A 66 -2.52 1.53 -3.60
C PHE A 66 -1.67 0.28 -3.81
N ALA A 67 -2.28 -0.89 -3.97
CA ALA A 67 -1.56 -2.13 -4.29
C ALA A 67 -0.86 -2.02 -5.64
N ASP A 68 -1.57 -1.56 -6.68
CA ASP A 68 -1.02 -1.34 -8.01
C ASP A 68 0.13 -0.32 -8.01
N LEU A 69 -0.02 0.78 -7.27
CA LEU A 69 1.04 1.78 -7.10
C LEU A 69 2.26 1.16 -6.44
N THR A 70 2.07 0.42 -5.34
CA THR A 70 3.17 -0.22 -4.61
C THR A 70 3.92 -1.21 -5.49
N LEU A 71 3.20 -2.06 -6.22
CA LEU A 71 3.82 -3.02 -7.16
C LEU A 71 4.67 -2.29 -8.21
N ARG A 72 4.14 -1.21 -8.81
CA ARG A 72 4.91 -0.40 -9.76
C ARG A 72 6.14 0.24 -9.14
N LEU A 73 6.06 0.70 -7.89
CA LEU A 73 7.21 1.28 -7.17
C LEU A 73 8.27 0.22 -6.87
N VAL A 74 7.88 -0.99 -6.46
CA VAL A 74 8.80 -2.12 -6.25
C VAL A 74 9.46 -2.54 -7.56
N ASP A 75 8.69 -2.57 -8.66
CA ASP A 75 9.20 -2.92 -9.98
C ASP A 75 10.18 -1.89 -10.53
N LEU A 76 9.90 -0.62 -10.26
CA LEU A 76 10.75 0.49 -10.63
C LEU A 76 12.04 0.50 -9.79
N HIS A 77 11.92 0.30 -8.48
CA HIS A 77 13.04 0.30 -7.54
C HIS A 77 13.59 -1.11 -7.33
N ARG A 78 14.40 -1.56 -8.31
CA ARG A 78 15.12 -2.86 -8.27
C ARG A 78 16.64 -2.67 -8.21
N PRO A 79 17.42 -3.65 -7.71
CA PRO A 79 18.87 -3.58 -7.77
C PRO A 79 19.31 -3.59 -9.24
N GLN A 80 20.30 -2.76 -9.56
CA GLN A 80 20.98 -2.81 -10.84
C GLN A 80 21.79 -4.11 -10.91
N GLU A 81 21.72 -4.82 -12.04
CA GLU A 81 22.61 -5.95 -12.30
C GLU A 81 24.06 -5.46 -12.27
N ALA A 82 24.96 -6.24 -11.68
CA ALA A 82 26.35 -5.84 -11.47
C ALA A 82 27.05 -5.67 -12.83
N GLY A 83 27.07 -4.44 -13.33
CA GLY A 83 27.75 -4.06 -14.57
C GLY A 83 28.32 -2.64 -14.54
N GLY A 84 28.32 -2.01 -13.36
CA GLY A 84 28.95 -0.71 -13.17
C GLY A 84 30.45 -0.84 -12.95
N ILE A 85 31.20 0.19 -13.35
CA ILE A 85 32.63 0.35 -13.05
C ILE A 85 32.79 0.39 -11.53
N THR A 86 33.12 -0.74 -10.91
CA THR A 86 33.41 -0.82 -9.47
C THR A 86 34.92 -0.76 -9.27
N SER A 87 35.36 0.03 -8.30
CA SER A 87 36.76 0.08 -7.87
C SER A 87 37.17 -1.14 -7.05
N ASP A 88 36.20 -1.92 -6.58
CA ASP A 88 36.38 -3.16 -5.83
C ASP A 88 35.54 -4.26 -6.51
N PRO A 89 36.16 -5.16 -7.29
CA PRO A 89 35.49 -6.27 -7.96
C PRO A 89 34.89 -7.29 -6.99
N ASP A 90 35.45 -7.41 -5.78
CA ASP A 90 35.03 -8.39 -4.77
C ASP A 90 33.83 -7.90 -3.96
N ARG A 91 33.56 -6.58 -3.97
CA ARG A 91 32.42 -5.95 -3.27
C ARG A 91 31.71 -4.91 -4.12
N PRO A 92 31.05 -5.29 -5.22
CA PRO A 92 30.33 -4.35 -6.07
C PRO A 92 29.20 -3.66 -5.30
N ILE A 93 29.22 -2.33 -5.25
CA ILE A 93 28.13 -1.54 -4.67
C ILE A 93 26.89 -1.71 -5.56
N ARG A 94 25.92 -2.50 -5.08
CA ARG A 94 24.60 -2.56 -5.71
C ARG A 94 23.86 -1.25 -5.50
N ARG A 95 23.39 -0.64 -6.58
CA ARG A 95 22.58 0.58 -6.58
C ARG A 95 21.17 0.27 -7.06
N CYS A 96 20.20 1.08 -6.69
CA CYS A 96 18.87 1.02 -7.25
C CYS A 96 18.87 1.55 -8.68
N ARG A 97 18.22 0.83 -9.60
CA ARG A 97 18.09 1.22 -11.01
C ARG A 97 17.37 2.56 -11.22
N ALA A 98 16.39 2.88 -10.36
CA ALA A 98 15.57 4.08 -10.54
C ALA A 98 16.20 5.34 -9.94
N CYS A 99 16.72 5.26 -8.71
CA CYS A 99 17.19 6.43 -7.97
C CYS A 99 18.71 6.46 -7.75
N MET A 100 19.44 5.44 -8.20
CA MET A 100 20.91 5.30 -8.11
C MET A 100 21.52 5.32 -6.69
N SER A 101 20.69 5.38 -5.65
CA SER A 101 21.10 5.22 -4.26
C SER A 101 21.54 3.78 -3.98
N ARG A 102 22.35 3.58 -2.93
CA ARG A 102 22.77 2.24 -2.47
C ARG A 102 21.54 1.36 -2.23
N TRP A 103 21.57 0.14 -2.74
CA TRP A 103 20.53 -0.86 -2.53
C TRP A 103 20.63 -1.47 -1.11
N PRO A 104 19.51 -1.74 -0.42
CA PRO A 104 18.14 -1.30 -0.76
C PRO A 104 18.00 0.22 -0.62
N CYS A 105 17.39 0.86 -1.61
CA CYS A 105 17.26 2.32 -1.62
C CYS A 105 16.21 2.81 -0.62
N PRO A 106 16.22 4.11 -0.24
CA PRO A 106 15.28 4.65 0.76
C PRO A 106 13.81 4.36 0.45
N THR A 107 13.36 4.54 -0.79
CA THR A 107 11.97 4.27 -1.20
C THR A 107 11.59 2.80 -1.00
N TYR A 108 12.47 1.88 -1.41
CA TYR A 108 12.22 0.44 -1.24
C TYR A 108 12.13 0.11 0.26
N ARG A 109 13.05 0.64 1.08
CA ARG A 109 13.01 0.44 2.54
C ARG A 109 11.71 0.96 3.16
N THR A 110 11.27 2.17 2.80
CA THR A 110 10.00 2.72 3.27
C THR A 110 8.81 1.85 2.89
N ILE A 111 8.81 1.27 1.69
CA ILE A 111 7.76 0.33 1.27
C ILE A 111 7.81 -0.95 2.11
N THR A 112 8.99 -1.54 2.30
CA THR A 112 9.17 -2.74 3.12
C THR A 112 8.73 -2.50 4.56
N GLU A 113 9.20 -1.42 5.19
CA GLU A 113 8.82 -1.04 6.57
C GLU A 113 7.30 -0.82 6.72
N ALA A 114 6.62 -0.36 5.67
CA ALA A 114 5.18 -0.10 5.73
C ALA A 114 4.30 -1.34 5.53
N LEU A 115 4.80 -2.38 4.83
CA LEU A 115 4.00 -3.53 4.40
C LEU A 115 4.44 -4.88 4.98
N ASP A 116 5.66 -4.96 5.50
CA ASP A 116 6.22 -6.13 6.21
C ASP A 116 6.65 -5.71 7.63
N PRO A 117 5.66 -5.45 8.53
CA PRO A 117 5.92 -4.94 9.89
C PRO A 117 6.43 -5.99 10.87
#